data_AF-A0A9P5ASD4-F1
#
_entry.id   AF-A0A9P5ASD4-F1
#
_cell.length_a   1.000
_cell.length_b   1.000
_cell.length_c   1.000
_cell.angle_alpha   90.00
_cell.angle_beta   90.00
_cell.angle_gamma   90.00
#
_symmetry.space_group_name_H-M   'P 1'
#
loop_
_entity.id
_entity.type
_entity.pdbx_description
1 polymer ?
#
loop_
_entity_poly.entity_id
_entity_poly.type
_entity_poly.pdbx_seq_one_letter_code
_entity_poly.pdbx_strand_id
1 'polypeptide(L)'
;MLRISYGDDLAAMWIGTTACGDFEKGNNQTSASWPPGSPGENATYTLQVQAQQYYPIRLIYVNVGGPAVLNLTTTSPSGALSAYYPAPCDGSNAFLPFGTEAQAGTGCTNP
;
A
#
# COMPACT_ATOMS: atom_id res chain seq x y z
N MET A 1 -10.94 0.42 -6.69
CA MET A 1 -10.90 1.56 -5.76
C MET A 1 -10.08 1.18 -4.54
N LEU A 2 -9.20 2.07 -4.08
CA LEU A 2 -8.52 1.99 -2.80
C LEU A 2 -8.63 3.32 -2.06
N ARG A 3 -8.78 3.27 -0.74
CA ARG A 3 -8.87 4.46 0.12
C ARG A 3 -8.41 4.13 1.53
N ILE A 4 -7.54 4.97 2.10
CA ILE A 4 -7.34 5.03 3.54
C ILE A 4 -8.35 6.03 4.09
N SER A 5 -9.22 5.62 5.03
CA SER A 5 -10.27 6.48 5.59
C SER A 5 -9.98 6.94 7.03
N TYR A 6 -8.99 6.33 7.66
CA TYR A 6 -8.52 6.70 8.99
C TYR A 6 -7.09 6.19 9.19
N GLY A 7 -6.26 7.03 9.81
CA GLY A 7 -4.89 6.72 10.19
C GLY A 7 -4.58 7.49 11.46
N ASP A 8 -4.19 6.79 12.52
CA ASP A 8 -3.83 7.39 13.81
C ASP A 8 -2.44 6.89 14.20
N ASP A 9 -1.38 7.68 14.02
CA ASP A 9 -1.38 9.12 13.69
C ASP A 9 -1.26 9.42 12.19
N LEU A 10 -0.68 8.53 11.40
CA LEU A 10 -0.55 8.70 9.94
C LEU A 10 -0.56 7.34 9.23
N ALA A 11 -1.29 7.29 8.14
CA ALA A 11 -1.20 6.22 7.15
C ALA A 11 -1.10 6.84 5.74
N ALA A 12 -0.26 6.29 4.89
CA ALA A 12 -0.12 6.72 3.50
C ALA A 12 0.19 5.51 2.61
N MET A 13 -0.36 5.54 1.38
CA MET A 13 -0.18 4.46 0.42
C MET A 13 0.27 4.98 -0.94
N TRP A 14 1.26 4.30 -1.50
CA TRP A 14 1.75 4.46 -2.86
C TRP A 14 1.46 3.21 -3.69
N ILE A 15 1.18 3.39 -4.97
CA ILE A 15 0.86 2.33 -5.92
C ILE A 15 1.62 2.56 -7.23
N GLY A 16 2.17 1.50 -7.80
CA GLY A 16 2.92 1.55 -9.05
C GLY A 16 4.37 1.99 -8.86
N THR A 17 4.89 2.83 -9.75
CA THR A 17 6.31 3.24 -9.74
C THR A 17 6.72 3.93 -8.44
N THR A 18 5.86 4.80 -7.89
CA THR A 18 6.09 5.50 -6.63
C THR A 18 6.08 4.57 -5.40
N ALA A 19 5.74 3.29 -5.56
CA ALA A 19 5.82 2.31 -4.47
C ALA A 19 7.21 1.65 -4.36
N CYS A 20 7.99 1.59 -5.44
CA CYS A 20 9.28 0.89 -5.50
C CYS A 20 10.50 1.82 -5.44
N GLY A 21 10.29 3.13 -5.31
CA GLY A 21 11.31 4.19 -5.29
C GLY A 21 10.62 5.55 -5.35
N ASP A 22 11.32 6.64 -5.01
CA ASP A 22 10.82 8.02 -5.12
C ASP A 22 9.50 8.31 -4.37
N PHE A 23 9.19 7.54 -3.32
CA PHE A 23 8.03 7.82 -2.47
C PHE A 23 8.30 9.06 -1.63
N GLU A 24 7.45 10.07 -1.80
CA GLU A 24 7.43 11.29 -1.00
C GLU A 24 6.08 11.44 -0.35
N LYS A 25 6.01 12.15 0.78
CA LYS A 25 4.72 12.44 1.43
C LYS A 25 3.73 13.08 0.44
N GLY A 26 4.19 13.92 -0.48
CA GLY A 26 3.35 14.65 -1.43
C GLY A 26 2.83 13.85 -2.63
N ASN A 27 3.37 12.65 -2.92
CA ASN A 27 3.02 11.87 -4.11
C ASN A 27 2.30 10.54 -3.82
N ASN A 28 1.77 10.39 -2.59
CA ASN A 28 0.93 9.26 -2.23
C ASN A 28 -0.42 9.32 -2.96
N GLN A 29 -1.05 8.16 -3.21
CA GLN A 29 -2.38 8.10 -3.82
C GLN A 29 -3.52 8.26 -2.82
N THR A 30 -3.29 7.93 -1.55
CA THR A 30 -4.24 8.12 -0.46
C THR A 30 -3.51 8.10 0.87
N SER A 31 -3.96 8.93 1.80
CA SER A 31 -3.42 9.02 3.16
C SER A 31 -4.51 9.43 4.14
N ALA A 32 -4.30 9.21 5.42
CA ALA A 32 -5.12 9.77 6.49
C ALA A 32 -4.23 10.00 7.71
N SER A 33 -4.52 11.04 8.48
CA SER A 33 -3.86 11.29 9.76
C SER A 33 -4.82 11.74 10.84
N TRP A 34 -4.35 11.66 12.07
CA TRP A 34 -5.01 12.22 13.24
C TRP A 34 -4.15 13.37 13.82
N PRO A 35 -4.73 14.57 14.04
CA PRO A 35 -6.06 14.99 13.59
C PRO A 35 -6.13 15.10 12.05
N PRO A 36 -7.32 14.94 11.45
CA PRO A 36 -7.49 15.09 10.00
C PRO A 36 -7.29 16.54 9.58
N GLY A 37 -6.70 16.77 8.40
CA GLY A 37 -6.60 18.15 7.87
C GLY A 37 -5.63 18.40 6.72
N SER A 38 -4.83 17.42 6.31
CA SER A 38 -3.89 17.60 5.20
C SER A 38 -4.62 17.53 3.85
N PRO A 39 -4.26 18.38 2.87
CA PRO A 39 -4.75 18.24 1.50
C PRO A 39 -4.44 16.85 0.92
N GLY A 40 -5.43 16.22 0.30
CA GLY A 40 -5.30 14.87 -0.27
C GLY A 40 -5.58 13.72 0.70
N GLU A 41 -5.91 14.01 1.97
CA GLU A 41 -6.37 12.98 2.91
C GLU A 41 -7.69 12.34 2.47
N ASN A 42 -7.81 11.06 2.78
CA ASN A 42 -8.92 10.19 2.45
C ASN A 42 -9.27 10.16 0.96
N ALA A 43 -8.33 10.54 0.09
CA ALA A 43 -8.51 10.49 -1.34
C ALA A 43 -8.81 9.07 -1.80
N THR A 44 -9.74 8.94 -2.73
CA THR A 44 -10.05 7.68 -3.38
C THR A 44 -9.16 7.52 -4.60
N TYR A 45 -8.42 6.41 -4.66
CA TYR A 45 -7.63 6.04 -5.83
C TYR A 45 -8.29 4.92 -6.62
N THR A 46 -8.32 5.05 -7.95
CA THR A 46 -8.84 4.02 -8.85
C THR A 46 -7.74 3.56 -9.78
N LEU A 47 -7.49 2.25 -9.76
CA LEU A 47 -6.55 1.55 -10.64
C LEU A 47 -7.35 0.57 -11.51
N GLN A 48 -7.04 0.54 -12.79
CA GLN A 48 -7.45 -0.56 -13.67
C GLN A 48 -6.45 -1.70 -13.51
N VAL A 49 -6.94 -2.88 -13.12
CA VAL A 49 -6.11 -4.06 -12.90
C VAL A 49 -6.41 -5.11 -13.96
N GLN A 50 -5.38 -5.82 -14.39
CA GLN A 50 -5.48 -7.00 -15.25
C GLN A 50 -5.24 -8.23 -14.38
N ALA A 51 -6.02 -9.29 -14.63
CA ALA A 51 -5.86 -10.54 -13.92
C ALA A 51 -4.43 -11.07 -14.09
N GLN A 52 -3.89 -11.67 -13.03
CA GLN A 52 -2.54 -12.26 -12.98
C GLN A 52 -1.37 -11.27 -13.17
N GLN A 53 -1.61 -9.96 -13.06
CA GLN A 53 -0.54 -8.96 -12.95
C GLN A 53 -0.34 -8.51 -11.51
N TYR A 54 0.92 -8.37 -11.12
CA TYR A 54 1.30 -7.81 -9.83
C TYR A 54 1.46 -6.29 -9.95
N TYR A 55 0.80 -5.57 -9.05
CA TYR A 55 0.91 -4.12 -8.94
C TYR A 55 1.66 -3.79 -7.65
N PRO A 56 2.80 -3.08 -7.71
CA PRO A 56 3.51 -2.68 -6.52
C PRO A 56 2.65 -1.77 -5.64
N ILE A 57 2.65 -2.05 -4.34
CA ILE A 57 1.98 -1.25 -3.31
C ILE A 57 2.98 -1.02 -2.19
N ARG A 58 3.04 0.22 -1.70
CA ARG A 58 3.74 0.58 -0.47
C ARG A 58 2.72 1.19 0.47
N LEU A 59 2.65 0.67 1.69
CA LEU A 59 1.80 1.18 2.75
C LEU A 59 2.68 1.50 3.94
N ILE A 60 2.68 2.77 4.35
CA ILE A 60 3.38 3.22 5.55
C ILE A 60 2.32 3.62 6.57
N TYR A 61 2.47 3.09 7.78
CA TYR A 61 1.68 3.45 8.94
C TYR A 61 2.62 3.87 10.08
N VAL A 62 2.24 4.93 10.78
CA VAL A 62 2.99 5.51 11.90
C VAL A 62 2.02 5.77 13.04
N ASN A 63 2.43 5.38 14.25
CA ASN A 63 1.80 5.74 15.51
C ASN A 63 2.87 6.32 16.44
N VAL A 64 2.69 7.56 16.89
CA VAL A 64 3.57 8.24 17.84
C VAL A 64 3.11 8.08 19.29
N GLY A 65 1.90 7.57 19.53
CA GLY A 65 1.42 7.15 20.85
C GLY A 65 -0.09 7.20 21.01
N GLY A 66 -0.63 6.42 21.94
CA GLY A 66 -2.08 6.32 22.15
C GLY A 66 -2.73 5.28 21.24
N PRO A 67 -4.03 5.44 20.89
CA PRO A 67 -4.75 4.50 20.04
C PRO A 67 -4.07 4.30 18.69
N ALA A 68 -4.11 3.08 18.17
CA ALA A 68 -3.56 2.71 16.88
C ALA A 68 -4.70 2.29 15.95
N VAL A 69 -4.92 3.05 14.86
CA VAL A 69 -5.97 2.72 13.89
C VAL A 69 -5.46 2.95 12.48
N LEU A 70 -5.69 1.95 11.62
CA LEU A 70 -5.55 2.03 10.17
C LEU A 70 -6.79 1.43 9.54
N ASN A 71 -7.48 2.21 8.70
CA ASN A 71 -8.63 1.72 7.96
C ASN A 71 -8.39 1.83 6.45
N LEU A 72 -8.16 0.69 5.80
CA LEU A 72 -7.94 0.56 4.36
C LEU A 72 -9.16 -0.12 3.73
N THR A 73 -9.77 0.54 2.76
CA THR A 73 -10.87 0.00 1.96
C THR A 73 -10.41 -0.30 0.54
N THR A 74 -10.66 -1.52 0.07
CA THR A 74 -10.45 -1.94 -1.32
C THR A 74 -11.75 -2.46 -1.92
N THR A 75 -12.16 -1.92 -3.06
CA THR A 75 -13.34 -2.42 -3.79
C THR A 75 -13.04 -2.57 -5.28
N SER A 76 -13.61 -3.60 -5.88
CA SER A 76 -13.68 -3.86 -7.31
C SER A 76 -15.14 -3.86 -7.75
N PRO A 77 -15.43 -3.79 -9.06
CA PRO A 77 -16.78 -3.97 -9.58
C PRO A 77 -17.43 -5.30 -9.13
N SER A 78 -16.63 -6.33 -8.88
CA SER A 78 -17.08 -7.64 -8.37
C SER A 78 -17.18 -7.73 -6.84
N GLY A 79 -16.88 -6.66 -6.09
CA GLY A 79 -16.88 -6.64 -4.63
C GLY A 79 -15.50 -6.39 -4.00
N ALA A 80 -15.31 -6.78 -2.75
CA ALA A 80 -14.05 -6.55 -2.03
C ALA A 80 -12.86 -7.27 -2.70
N LEU A 81 -11.68 -6.64 -2.69
CA LEU A 81 -10.43 -7.25 -3.15
C LEU A 81 -9.62 -7.72 -1.95
N SER A 82 -9.22 -8.99 -1.95
CA SER A 82 -8.21 -9.50 -1.03
C SER A 82 -6.82 -9.12 -1.54
N ALA A 83 -5.99 -8.54 -0.67
CA ALA A 83 -4.57 -8.38 -0.96
C ALA A 83 -3.92 -9.77 -0.90
N TYR A 84 -3.27 -10.18 -2.01
CA TYR A 84 -2.49 -11.41 -2.06
C TYR A 84 -1.01 -11.05 -2.18
N TYR A 85 -0.22 -11.49 -1.20
CA TYR A 85 1.22 -11.49 -1.31
C TYR A 85 1.62 -12.87 -1.84
N PRO A 86 2.29 -12.97 -3.00
CA PRO A 86 2.85 -14.26 -3.41
C PRO A 86 3.86 -14.69 -2.35
N ALA A 87 3.84 -15.97 -2.00
CA ALA A 87 4.94 -16.54 -1.24
C ALA A 87 6.25 -16.21 -1.98
N PRO A 88 7.26 -15.65 -1.31
CA PRO A 88 8.57 -15.44 -1.92
C PRO A 88 9.04 -16.73 -2.59
N CYS A 89 9.59 -16.61 -3.79
CA CYS A 89 9.95 -17.75 -4.64
C CYS A 89 11.07 -18.61 -4.03
N ASP A 90 11.74 -18.09 -3.00
CA ASP A 90 12.75 -18.78 -2.21
C ASP A 90 12.17 -19.59 -1.04
N GLY A 91 10.83 -19.63 -0.90
CA GLY A 91 10.14 -20.34 0.17
C GLY A 91 10.33 -19.69 1.55
N SER A 92 10.94 -18.50 1.62
CA SER A 92 11.07 -17.77 2.86
C SER A 92 9.76 -17.02 3.12
N ASN A 93 9.14 -17.25 4.27
CA ASN A 93 8.14 -16.30 4.80
C ASN A 93 8.84 -15.07 5.43
N ALA A 94 10.09 -14.82 5.03
CA ALA A 94 10.92 -13.78 5.61
C ALA A 94 10.62 -12.49 4.86
N PHE A 95 9.93 -11.57 5.54
CA PHE A 95 10.05 -10.17 5.19
C PHE A 95 11.54 -9.82 5.30
N LEU A 96 12.13 -9.41 4.17
CA LEU A 96 13.46 -8.81 4.24
C LEU A 96 13.40 -7.61 5.21
N PRO A 97 14.50 -7.28 5.90
CA PRO A 97 14.54 -6.10 6.76
C PRO A 97 13.93 -4.87 6.08
N PHE A 98 13.21 -4.05 6.84
CA PHE A 98 12.67 -2.79 6.33
C PHE A 98 13.78 -1.96 5.65
N GLY A 99 13.52 -1.41 4.44
CA GLY A 99 14.52 -0.74 3.61
C GLY A 99 15.33 -1.67 2.68
N THR A 100 15.02 -2.96 2.66
CA THR A 100 15.53 -3.92 1.66
C THR A 100 14.40 -4.45 0.77
N GLU A 101 13.41 -3.59 0.46
CA GLU A 101 12.27 -4.00 -0.35
C GLU A 101 12.73 -4.57 -1.70
N ALA A 102 11.98 -5.56 -2.17
CA ALA A 102 12.11 -6.15 -3.51
C ALA A 102 12.33 -5.06 -4.56
N GLN A 103 13.52 -5.06 -5.16
CA GLN A 103 13.82 -4.24 -6.34
C GLN A 103 12.88 -4.67 -7.48
N ALA A 104 12.50 -3.73 -8.35
CA ALA A 104 11.72 -4.07 -9.55
C ALA A 104 12.41 -5.21 -10.31
N GLY A 105 11.75 -6.37 -10.42
CA GLY A 105 12.30 -7.55 -11.11
C GLY A 105 12.56 -8.78 -10.25
N THR A 106 12.42 -8.73 -8.91
CA THR A 106 12.42 -9.94 -8.07
C THR A 106 11.03 -10.60 -7.97
N GLY A 107 10.21 -10.44 -9.02
CA GLY A 107 9.00 -11.22 -9.16
C GLY A 107 9.39 -12.66 -9.47
N CYS A 108 8.67 -13.62 -8.89
CA CYS A 108 8.81 -15.01 -9.30
C CYS A 108 8.67 -15.06 -10.81
N THR A 109 9.71 -15.52 -11.50
CA THR A 109 9.57 -16.04 -12.85
C THR A 109 8.50 -17.11 -12.74
N ASN A 110 7.31 -16.85 -13.29
CA ASN A 110 6.25 -17.84 -13.38
C ASN A 110 6.84 -19.15 -13.95
N PRO A 111 6.45 -20.34 -13.44
CA PRO A 111 6.54 -21.54 -14.26
C PRO A 111 5.69 -21.41 -15.53
#